data_AF-A0A929URQ9-F1
#
_entry.id   AF-A0A929URQ9-F1
#
_cell.length_a   1.000
_cell.length_b   1.000
_cell.length_c   1.000
_cell.angle_alpha   90.00
_cell.angle_beta   90.00
_cell.angle_gamma   90.00
#
_symmetry.space_group_name_H-M   'P 1'
#
loop_
_entity.id
_entity.type
_entity.pdbx_description
1 polymer ?
#
loop_
_entity_poly.entity_id
_entity_poly.type
_entity_poly.pdbx_seq_one_letter_code
_entity_poly.pdbx_strand_id
1 'polypeptide(L)' 'AQDCLVFEDLIEGIQAGKAAGMTVCAVKDDYSMNQWEEKKQLADDFITDYREYLTKLEKGSDE' A
#
# COMPACT_ATOMS: atom_id res chain seq x y z
N ALA A 1 8.27 -6.90 13.26
CA ALA A 1 7.46 -6.57 12.06
C ALA A 1 7.31 -5.07 11.84
N GLN A 2 7.62 -4.22 12.82
CA GLN A 2 7.44 -2.77 12.73
C GLN A 2 8.28 -2.07 11.65
N ASP A 3 9.28 -2.77 11.08
CA ASP A 3 10.13 -2.31 9.97
C ASP A 3 9.84 -3.09 8.66
N CYS A 4 8.60 -3.51 8.45
CA CYS A 4 8.17 -4.20 7.23
C CYS A 4 7.13 -3.36 6.49
N LEU A 5 7.35 -3.18 5.18
CA LEU A 5 6.38 -2.65 4.23
C LEU A 5 5.80 -3.80 3.42
N VAL A 6 4.48 -3.86 3.28
CA VAL A 6 3.79 -4.80 2.40
C VAL A 6 2.93 -4.05 1.39
N PHE A 7 2.84 -4.60 0.19
CA PHE A 7 2.01 -4.11 -0.89
C PHE A 7 0.86 -5.08 -1.11
N GLU A 8 -0.37 -4.60 -0.99
CA GLU A 8 -1.57 -5.46 -1.00
C GLU A 8 -2.62 -4.89 -1.94
N ASP A 9 -3.27 -5.77 -2.71
CA ASP A 9 -4.33 -5.43 -3.66
C ASP A 9 -5.72 -5.90 -3.19
N LEU A 10 -5.81 -6.58 -2.04
CA LEU A 10 -7.05 -7.05 -1.41
C LEU A 10 -7.20 -6.56 0.03
N ILE A 11 -8.45 -6.37 0.47
CA ILE A 11 -8.78 -5.89 1.81
C ILE A 11 -8.26 -6.83 2.90
N GLU A 12 -8.41 -8.14 2.70
CA GLU A 12 -8.00 -9.16 3.66
C GLU A 12 -6.48 -9.13 3.89
N GLY A 13 -5.71 -8.92 2.82
CA GLY A 13 -4.26 -8.77 2.88
C GLY A 13 -3.86 -7.49 3.63
N ILE A 14 -4.53 -6.37 3.34
CA ILE A 14 -4.32 -5.11 4.04
C ILE A 14 -4.56 -5.28 5.55
N GLN A 15 -5.70 -5.84 5.93
CA GLN A 15 -6.06 -6.04 7.33
C GLN A 15 -5.08 -6.99 8.03
N ALA A 16 -4.62 -8.05 7.36
CA ALA A 16 -3.62 -8.96 7.90
C ALA A 16 -2.28 -8.26 8.15
N GLY A 17 -1.80 -7.46 7.19
CA GLY A 17 -0.59 -6.65 7.34
C GLY A 17 -0.68 -5.65 8.51
N LYS A 18 -1.80 -4.93 8.62
CA LYS A 18 -2.07 -4.01 9.74
C LYS A 18 -2.10 -4.75 11.07
N ALA A 19 -2.77 -5.89 11.17
CA ALA A 19 -2.83 -6.70 12.38
C ALA A 19 -1.45 -7.25 12.79
N ALA A 20 -0.56 -7.50 11.81
CA ALA A 20 0.83 -7.90 12.05
C ALA A 20 1.75 -6.74 12.46
N GLY A 21 1.24 -5.49 12.51
CA GLY A 21 2.01 -4.30 12.84
C GLY A 21 2.96 -3.84 11.73
N MET A 22 2.64 -4.14 10.47
CA MET A 22 3.39 -3.71 9.29
C MET A 22 2.82 -2.39 8.74
N THR A 23 3.65 -1.67 7.98
CA THR A 23 3.17 -0.59 7.10
C THR A 23 2.57 -1.24 5.85
N VAL A 24 1.38 -0.81 5.44
CA VAL A 24 0.68 -1.39 4.29
C VAL A 24 0.46 -0.33 3.21
N CYS A 25 0.90 -0.59 1.99
CA CYS A 25 0.60 0.22 0.82
C CYS A 25 -0.41 -0.50 -0.08
N ALA A 26 -1.58 0.10 -0.29
CA ALA A 26 -2.57 -0.45 -1.21
C ALA A 26 -2.11 -0.26 -2.66
N VAL A 27 -2.23 -1.31 -3.48
CA VAL A 27 -1.91 -1.26 -4.91
C VAL A 27 -3.19 -1.31 -5.73
N LYS A 28 -3.28 -0.44 -6.74
CA LYS A 28 -4.35 -0.52 -7.74
C LYS A 28 -4.22 -1.83 -8.50
N ASP A 29 -5.31 -2.58 -8.52
CA ASP A 29 -5.50 -3.75 -9.34
C ASP A 29 -6.88 -3.65 -9.99
N ASP A 30 -6.93 -3.89 -11.31
CA ASP A 30 -8.14 -3.68 -12.10
C ASP A 30 -9.25 -4.68 -11.74
N TYR A 31 -8.90 -5.86 -11.20
CA TYR A 31 -9.85 -6.89 -10.80
C TYR A 31 -10.54 -6.61 -9.45
N SER A 32 -9.94 -5.75 -8.61
CA SER A 32 -10.43 -5.38 -7.28
C SER A 32 -10.83 -3.90 -7.19
N MET A 33 -11.12 -3.24 -8.33
CA MET A 33 -11.48 -1.82 -8.38
C MET A 33 -12.76 -1.46 -7.63
N ASN A 34 -13.69 -2.41 -7.50
CA ASN A 34 -14.89 -2.25 -6.67
C ASN A 34 -14.57 -1.99 -5.19
N GLN A 35 -13.36 -2.35 -4.73
CA GLN A 35 -12.87 -2.15 -3.37
C GLN A 35 -11.89 -0.98 -3.23
N TRP A 36 -11.60 -0.23 -4.31
CA TRP A 36 -10.51 0.74 -4.32
C TRP A 36 -10.60 1.81 -3.21
N GLU A 37 -11.79 2.35 -2.97
CA GLU A 37 -11.98 3.37 -1.93
C GLU A 37 -11.75 2.81 -0.52
N GLU A 38 -12.22 1.58 -0.27
CA GLU A 38 -12.04 0.90 1.02
C GLU A 38 -10.57 0.54 1.25
N LYS A 39 -9.87 0.07 0.22
CA LYS A 39 -8.42 -0.18 0.28
C LYS A 39 -7.64 1.07 0.71
N LYS A 40 -7.95 2.24 0.14
CA LYS A 40 -7.32 3.52 0.52
C LYS A 40 -7.63 3.96 1.95
N GLN A 41 -8.80 3.62 2.48
CA GLN A 41 -9.18 3.97 3.85
C GLN A 41 -8.48 3.09 4.89
N LEU A 42 -8.17 1.83 4.54
CA LEU A 42 -7.58 0.85 5.45
C LEU A 42 -6.04 0.82 5.44
N ALA A 43 -5.41 1.14 4.30
CA ALA A 43 -3.97 1.15 4.14
C ALA A 43 -3.30 2.46 4.62
N ASP A 44 -1.98 2.44 4.80
CA ASP A 44 -1.19 3.60 5.24
C ASP A 44 -0.83 4.55 4.08
N ASP A 45 -0.68 4.01 2.87
CA ASP A 45 -0.50 4.75 1.62
C ASP A 45 -1.10 3.94 0.47
N PHE A 46 -1.15 4.51 -0.73
CA PHE A 46 -1.57 3.81 -1.93
C PHE A 46 -0.77 4.26 -3.16
N ILE A 47 -0.67 3.35 -4.13
CA ILE A 47 -0.05 3.60 -5.44
C ILE A 47 -0.92 3.00 -6.54
N THR A 48 -0.88 3.61 -7.72
CA THR A 48 -1.55 3.03 -8.90
C THR A 48 -0.62 2.25 -9.81
N ASP A 49 0.69 2.45 -9.66
CA ASP A 49 1.75 1.73 -10.36
C ASP A 49 3.02 1.74 -9.48
N TYR A 50 3.79 0.65 -9.50
CA TYR A 50 5.04 0.55 -8.71
C TYR A 50 6.07 1.63 -9.02
N ARG A 51 6.05 2.24 -10.21
CA ARG A 51 6.95 3.34 -10.59
C ARG A 51 6.69 4.61 -9.78
N GLU A 52 5.47 4.83 -9.30
CA GLU A 52 5.16 5.96 -8.41
C GLU A 52 5.95 5.85 -7.11
N TYR A 53 6.08 4.63 -6.58
CA TYR A 53 6.83 4.38 -5.36
C TYR A 53 8.33 4.62 -5.55
N LEU A 54 8.91 4.16 -6.67
CA LEU A 54 10.32 4.45 -7.02
C LEU A 54 10.57 5.96 -7.10
N THR A 55 9.66 6.69 -7.75
CA THR A 55 9.76 8.16 -7.85
C THR A 55 9.64 8.84 -6.48
N LYS A 56 8.79 8.32 -5.58
CA LYS A 56 8.67 8.82 -4.20
C LYS A 56 9.96 8.59 -3.41
N LEU A 57 10.60 7.42 -3.56
CA LEU A 57 11.87 7.11 -2.89
C LEU A 57 13.02 8.03 -3.33
N GLU A 58 13.15 8.25 -4.64
CA GLU A 58 14.19 9.13 -5.19
C GLU A 58 14.04 10.59 -4.72
N LYS A 59 12.81 11.04 -4.47
CA LYS A 59 12.52 12.39 -3.97
C LYS A 59 12.67 12.53 -2.46
N GLY A 60 12.55 11.44 -1.71
CA GLY A 60 12.67 11.42 -0.25
C GLY A 60 14.10 11.33 0.28
N SER A 61 15.10 11.14 -0.60
CA SER A 61 16.52 11.09 -0.24
C SER A 61 17.25 12.44 -0.28
N ASP A 62 16.54 13.51 -0.63
CA ASP A 62 17.08 14.88 -0.76
C ASP A 62 16.76 15.80 0.46
N GLU A 63 16.17 15.25 1.53
CA GLU A 63 15.95 15.94 2.83
C GLU A 63 16.78 15.34 3.98
#